data_AF-A0A933I790-F1
#
_entry.id   AF-A0A933I790-F1
#
_cell.length_a   1.000
_cell.length_b   1.000
_cell.length_c   1.000
_cell.angle_alpha   90.00
_cell.angle_beta   90.00
_cell.angle_gamma   90.00
#
_symmetry.space_group_name_H-M   'P 1'
#
loop_
_entity.id
_entity.type
_entity.pdbx_description
1 polymer ?
#
loop_
_entity_poly.entity_id
_entity_poly.type
_entity_poly.pdbx_seq_one_letter_code
_entity_poly.pdbx_strand_id
1 'polypeptide(L)'
;MQQSAKTRCISSGVLILDDTILEKTGNQMAGVRKLFDHAKKTFVNGLSLVQLFYVDSQKRYPLWYALHSNRGRKPKPTKDRTVPIGKYKIALRLIRQAIECGIRPKAVLFDAWYASVRFLKSLHKMGLSFVSRLASSRYLLVNGIRIKAADLLKQKHRYRYYKSLKAKAFAVSAILPHFGEVTVVCVKYRNKSAVIITNLNTYDLVYIVSLYRQRWAIEVYFREAKQVFGLDKFQNRSASSIQAHLALTALA
;
A
#
# COMPACT_ATOMS: atom_id res chain seq x y z
N MET A 1 9.66 -20.45 -2.22
CA MET A 1 9.38 -19.36 -3.19
C MET A 1 10.57 -19.04 -4.08
N GLN A 2 11.73 -18.65 -3.53
CA GLN A 2 12.88 -18.25 -4.37
C GLN A 2 13.58 -19.40 -5.12
N GLN A 3 13.27 -20.66 -4.80
CA GLN A 3 13.87 -21.82 -5.47
C GLN A 3 13.30 -22.09 -6.87
N SER A 4 12.02 -21.77 -7.13
CA SER A 4 11.36 -22.03 -8.41
C SER A 4 11.41 -20.82 -9.35
N ALA A 5 11.81 -21.01 -10.61
CA ALA A 5 11.85 -19.93 -11.60
C ALA A 5 10.49 -19.21 -11.78
N LYS A 6 9.38 -19.98 -11.68
CA LYS A 6 8.02 -19.44 -11.79
C LYS A 6 7.68 -18.40 -10.72
N THR A 7 8.29 -18.49 -9.53
CA THR A 7 7.98 -17.60 -8.38
C THR A 7 9.18 -16.89 -7.77
N ARG A 8 10.39 -17.07 -8.31
CA ARG A 8 11.61 -16.37 -7.85
C ARG A 8 11.55 -14.90 -8.21
N CYS A 9 11.71 -14.02 -7.24
CA CYS A 9 11.68 -12.57 -7.48
C CYS A 9 12.96 -12.11 -8.21
N ILE A 10 12.83 -11.10 -9.06
CA ILE A 10 13.94 -10.38 -9.69
C ILE A 10 14.16 -9.00 -9.06
N SER A 11 15.36 -8.44 -9.24
CA SER A 11 15.79 -7.17 -8.65
C SER A 11 15.02 -5.94 -9.14
N SER A 12 14.43 -6.01 -10.33
CA SER A 12 13.56 -4.95 -10.87
C SER A 12 12.10 -5.05 -10.39
N GLY A 13 11.72 -6.15 -9.74
CA GLY A 13 10.38 -6.33 -9.21
C GLY A 13 10.10 -5.46 -7.99
N VAL A 14 8.82 -5.19 -7.74
CA VAL A 14 8.34 -4.34 -6.66
C VAL A 14 7.48 -5.11 -5.68
N LEU A 15 7.42 -4.62 -4.45
CA LEU A 15 6.40 -5.02 -3.49
C LEU A 15 5.31 -3.97 -3.49
N ILE A 16 4.05 -4.39 -3.58
CA ILE A 16 2.88 -3.53 -3.45
C ILE A 16 2.19 -3.86 -2.14
N LEU A 17 1.92 -2.84 -1.33
CA LEU A 17 1.15 -2.92 -0.11
C LEU A 17 -0.16 -2.16 -0.29
N ASP A 18 -1.26 -2.83 -0.02
CA ASP A 18 -2.59 -2.25 -0.02
C ASP A 18 -3.50 -3.02 0.94
N ASP A 19 -4.71 -2.52 1.15
CA ASP A 19 -5.72 -3.25 1.91
C ASP A 19 -7.11 -3.19 1.28
N THR A 20 -7.92 -4.18 1.60
CA THR A 20 -9.30 -4.25 1.13
C THR A 20 -10.24 -4.62 2.26
N ILE A 21 -11.47 -4.11 2.17
CA ILE A 21 -12.56 -4.50 3.06
C ILE A 21 -13.22 -5.74 2.45
N LEU A 22 -13.33 -6.80 3.24
CA LEU A 22 -14.15 -7.97 2.95
C LEU A 22 -15.48 -7.76 3.68
N GLU A 23 -16.47 -7.24 2.97
CA GLU A 23 -17.78 -6.90 3.54
C GLU A 23 -18.52 -8.16 3.99
N LYS A 24 -19.20 -8.06 5.14
CA LYS A 24 -19.96 -9.14 5.77
C LYS A 24 -21.27 -8.60 6.30
N THR A 25 -22.30 -9.43 6.26
CA THR A 25 -23.62 -9.09 6.81
C THR A 25 -23.71 -9.41 8.31
N GLY A 26 -23.07 -10.49 8.77
CA GLY A 26 -23.10 -10.94 10.16
C GLY A 26 -22.04 -10.29 11.07
N ASN A 27 -22.26 -10.43 12.39
CA ASN A 27 -21.39 -9.88 13.46
C ASN A 27 -20.66 -10.96 14.28
N GLN A 28 -20.89 -12.25 14.00
CA GLN A 28 -20.33 -13.37 14.77
C GLN A 28 -19.00 -13.91 14.22
N MET A 29 -18.58 -13.43 13.04
CA MET A 29 -17.35 -13.86 12.39
C MET A 29 -16.11 -13.30 13.11
N ALA A 30 -15.08 -14.13 13.30
CA ALA A 30 -13.86 -13.72 13.98
C ALA A 30 -13.20 -12.50 13.28
N GLY A 31 -13.03 -11.41 14.03
CA GLY A 31 -12.38 -10.18 13.55
C GLY A 31 -13.29 -9.20 12.82
N VAL A 32 -14.56 -9.54 12.58
CA VAL A 32 -15.53 -8.67 11.91
C VAL A 32 -15.81 -7.43 12.75
N ARG A 33 -15.96 -6.28 12.09
CA ARG A 33 -16.29 -5.02 12.76
C ARG A 33 -16.88 -4.02 11.77
N LYS A 34 -17.40 -2.90 12.29
CA LYS A 34 -17.72 -1.73 11.49
C LYS A 34 -16.42 -1.09 10.96
N LEU A 35 -16.37 -0.90 9.65
CA LEU A 35 -15.27 -0.30 8.89
C LEU A 35 -15.87 0.79 8.01
N PHE A 36 -15.20 1.94 7.93
CA PHE A 36 -15.60 2.96 6.97
C PHE A 36 -15.10 2.56 5.57
N ASP A 37 -16.03 2.41 4.64
CA ASP A 37 -15.74 2.16 3.23
C ASP A 37 -15.71 3.51 2.49
N HIS A 38 -14.51 3.88 2.01
CA HIS A 38 -14.32 5.13 1.29
C HIS A 38 -14.94 5.14 -0.12
N ALA A 39 -15.14 3.98 -0.74
CA ALA A 39 -15.80 3.87 -2.04
C ALA A 39 -17.32 4.07 -1.89
N LYS A 40 -17.92 3.48 -0.85
CA LYS A 40 -19.36 3.63 -0.54
C LYS A 40 -19.68 4.87 0.30
N LYS A 41 -18.68 5.53 0.88
CA LYS A 41 -18.81 6.65 1.83
C LYS A 41 -19.71 6.34 3.04
N THR A 42 -19.69 5.10 3.52
CA THR A 42 -20.51 4.64 4.65
C THR A 42 -19.78 3.59 5.49
N PHE A 43 -20.31 3.29 6.67
CA PHE A 43 -19.82 2.18 7.48
C PHE A 43 -20.44 0.86 7.02
N VAL A 44 -19.59 -0.14 6.82
CA VAL A 44 -19.98 -1.52 6.53
C VAL A 44 -19.43 -2.46 7.60
N ASN A 45 -20.13 -3.56 7.87
CA ASN A 45 -19.53 -4.65 8.63
C ASN A 45 -18.57 -5.41 7.72
N GLY A 46 -17.39 -5.76 8.22
CA GLY A 46 -16.42 -6.49 7.42
C GLY A 46 -15.11 -6.79 8.13
N LEU A 47 -14.21 -7.41 7.37
CA LEU A 47 -12.84 -7.66 7.75
C LEU A 47 -11.92 -6.74 6.96
N SER A 48 -10.84 -6.26 7.57
CA SER A 48 -9.82 -5.47 6.88
C SER A 48 -8.63 -6.39 6.59
N LEU A 49 -8.41 -6.71 5.31
CA LEU A 49 -7.33 -7.57 4.84
C LEU A 49 -6.19 -6.70 4.32
N VAL A 50 -5.05 -6.71 5.00
CA VAL A 50 -3.80 -6.09 4.53
C VAL A 50 -3.06 -7.10 3.67
N GLN A 51 -2.71 -6.72 2.44
CA GLN A 51 -2.10 -7.60 1.44
C GLN A 51 -0.74 -7.02 1.01
N LEU A 52 0.27 -7.87 1.00
CA LEU A 52 1.52 -7.67 0.28
C LEU A 52 1.49 -8.48 -1.01
N PHE A 53 1.85 -7.85 -2.12
CA PHE A 53 1.70 -8.38 -3.47
C PHE A 53 2.98 -8.13 -4.26
N TYR A 54 3.45 -9.10 -5.03
CA TYR A 54 4.64 -8.97 -5.86
C TYR A 54 4.26 -8.64 -7.30
N VAL A 55 5.06 -7.78 -7.95
CA VAL A 55 4.97 -7.52 -9.39
C VAL A 55 6.36 -7.39 -9.97
N ASP A 56 6.59 -7.97 -11.14
CA ASP A 56 7.69 -7.64 -12.04
C ASP A 56 7.21 -7.57 -13.50
N SER A 57 8.12 -7.62 -14.47
CA SER A 57 7.80 -7.56 -15.90
C SER A 57 7.08 -8.80 -16.44
N GLN A 58 7.12 -9.93 -15.74
CA GLN A 58 6.58 -11.22 -16.20
C GLN A 58 5.50 -11.78 -15.28
N LYS A 59 5.52 -11.46 -13.98
CA LYS A 59 4.65 -12.09 -12.98
C LYS A 59 4.12 -11.11 -11.95
N ARG A 60 2.94 -11.48 -11.45
CA ARG A 60 2.20 -10.77 -10.41
C ARG A 60 1.47 -11.78 -9.55
N TYR A 61 1.64 -11.73 -8.23
CA TYR A 61 0.99 -12.70 -7.34
C TYR A 61 0.94 -12.19 -5.88
N PRO A 62 -0.08 -12.61 -5.10
CA PRO A 62 -0.13 -12.32 -3.68
C PRO A 62 1.03 -13.02 -2.96
N LEU A 63 1.69 -12.31 -2.05
CA LEU A 63 2.84 -12.81 -1.29
C LEU A 63 2.44 -13.22 0.12
N TRP A 64 2.00 -12.25 0.92
CA TRP A 64 1.52 -12.46 2.28
C TRP A 64 0.35 -11.56 2.55
N TYR A 65 -0.48 -11.96 3.50
CA TYR A 65 -1.60 -11.17 3.97
C TYR A 65 -1.77 -11.29 5.47
N ALA A 66 -2.53 -10.37 6.04
CA ALA A 66 -3.00 -10.50 7.41
C ALA A 66 -4.30 -9.73 7.60
N LEU A 67 -5.19 -10.31 8.40
CA LEU A 67 -6.36 -9.60 8.88
C LEU A 67 -5.95 -8.58 9.94
N HIS A 68 -6.27 -7.32 9.71
CA HIS A 68 -6.19 -6.30 10.73
C HIS A 68 -7.36 -6.50 11.68
N SER A 69 -7.11 -7.06 12.86
CA SER A 69 -8.09 -7.14 13.94
C SER A 69 -7.69 -6.20 15.08
N ASN A 70 -8.44 -5.11 15.24
CA ASN A 70 -8.50 -4.44 16.54
C ASN A 70 -9.59 -5.18 17.30
N ARG A 71 -9.26 -6.00 18.31
CA ARG A 71 -10.28 -6.52 19.21
C ARG A 71 -10.90 -5.32 19.94
N GLY A 72 -12.08 -4.90 19.46
CA GLY A 72 -12.95 -3.91 20.10
C GLY A 72 -13.81 -4.52 21.21
N ARG A 73 -13.59 -5.78 21.59
CA ARG A 73 -14.03 -6.30 22.88
C ARG A 73 -12.84 -6.25 23.81
N LYS A 74 -12.97 -5.55 24.95
CA LYS A 74 -12.02 -5.63 26.06
C LYS A 74 -11.62 -7.10 26.22
N PRO A 75 -10.33 -7.47 26.13
CA PRO A 75 -9.94 -8.84 26.40
C PRO A 75 -10.44 -9.19 27.81
N LYS A 76 -11.18 -10.30 27.96
CA LYS A 76 -11.32 -10.93 29.28
C LYS A 76 -9.89 -11.14 29.81
N PRO A 77 -9.59 -10.85 31.08
CA PRO A 77 -8.25 -10.90 31.64
C PRO A 77 -7.75 -12.34 31.61
N THR A 78 -7.11 -12.70 30.51
CA THR A 78 -6.34 -13.92 30.31
C THR A 78 -4.96 -13.43 29.90
N LYS A 79 -3.91 -14.10 30.40
CA LYS A 79 -2.53 -13.61 30.48
C LYS A 79 -1.88 -13.20 29.15
N ASP A 80 -2.52 -13.49 28.00
CA ASP A 80 -2.08 -13.05 26.67
C ASP A 80 -2.72 -11.74 26.22
N ARG A 81 -2.03 -10.64 26.54
CA ARG A 81 -2.33 -9.28 26.05
C ARG A 81 -2.01 -9.16 24.55
N THR A 82 -2.86 -9.65 23.65
CA THR A 82 -2.75 -9.30 22.22
C THR A 82 -3.15 -7.83 22.03
N VAL A 83 -2.18 -6.92 22.13
CA VAL A 83 -2.34 -5.49 21.87
C VAL A 83 -2.83 -5.28 20.43
N PRO A 84 -3.82 -4.41 20.17
CA PRO A 84 -4.25 -4.07 18.81
C PRO A 84 -3.05 -3.65 17.94
N ILE A 85 -2.77 -4.43 16.90
CA ILE A 85 -1.68 -4.17 15.96
C ILE A 85 -2.23 -3.28 14.85
N GLY A 86 -1.96 -1.97 14.89
CA GLY A 86 -2.37 -1.07 13.82
C GLY A 86 -1.84 -1.50 12.45
N LYS A 87 -2.59 -1.25 11.36
CA LYS A 87 -2.25 -1.74 10.01
C LYS A 87 -0.81 -1.48 9.58
N TYR A 88 -0.22 -0.34 9.94
CA TYR A 88 1.18 -0.04 9.58
C TYR A 88 2.16 -1.06 10.18
N LYS A 89 1.90 -1.58 11.39
CA LYS A 89 2.73 -2.63 12.01
C LYS A 89 2.55 -3.96 11.29
N ILE A 90 1.32 -4.26 10.86
CA ILE A 90 1.03 -5.43 10.03
C ILE A 90 1.82 -5.32 8.71
N ALA A 91 1.71 -4.20 8.02
CA ALA A 91 2.45 -3.93 6.80
C ALA A 91 3.96 -4.13 6.97
N LEU A 92 4.57 -3.55 8.03
CA LEU A 92 6.00 -3.75 8.30
C LEU A 92 6.34 -5.21 8.57
N ARG A 93 5.48 -5.96 9.25
CA ARG A 93 5.68 -7.40 9.46
C ARG A 93 5.67 -8.17 8.14
N LEU A 94 4.69 -7.91 7.26
CA LEU A 94 4.62 -8.59 5.96
C LEU A 94 5.86 -8.26 5.10
N ILE A 95 6.31 -7.00 5.11
CA ILE A 95 7.51 -6.59 4.38
C ILE A 95 8.75 -7.28 4.95
N ARG A 96 8.92 -7.34 6.28
CA ARG A 96 10.05 -8.05 6.89
C ARG A 96 10.09 -9.52 6.51
N GLN A 97 8.95 -10.21 6.56
CA GLN A 97 8.84 -11.60 6.12
C GLN A 97 9.30 -11.77 4.67
N ALA A 98 8.93 -10.85 3.78
CA ALA A 98 9.40 -10.86 2.40
C ALA A 98 10.92 -10.74 2.29
N ILE A 99 11.53 -9.80 3.02
CA ILE A 99 12.98 -9.60 3.02
C ILE A 99 13.71 -10.80 3.62
N GLU A 100 13.20 -11.37 4.72
CA GLU A 100 13.74 -12.58 5.36
C GLU A 100 13.71 -13.78 4.40
N CYS A 101 12.69 -13.88 3.54
CA CYS A 101 12.59 -14.90 2.49
C CYS A 101 13.50 -14.65 1.27
N GLY A 102 14.42 -13.68 1.34
CA GLY A 102 15.36 -13.37 0.26
C GLY A 102 14.81 -12.45 -0.82
N ILE A 103 13.60 -11.89 -0.66
CA ILE A 103 13.07 -10.93 -1.65
C ILE A 103 13.82 -9.61 -1.50
N ARG A 104 14.28 -9.05 -2.61
CA ARG A 104 15.00 -7.77 -2.68
C ARG A 104 14.32 -6.90 -3.74
N PRO A 105 13.26 -6.15 -3.37
CA PRO A 105 12.48 -5.39 -4.35
C PRO A 105 13.17 -4.08 -4.73
N LYS A 106 12.90 -3.61 -5.94
CA LYS A 106 13.31 -2.28 -6.42
C LYS A 106 12.71 -1.17 -5.56
N ALA A 107 11.45 -1.31 -5.16
CA ALA A 107 10.77 -0.41 -4.25
C ALA A 107 9.54 -1.06 -3.62
N VAL A 108 9.08 -0.49 -2.51
CA VAL A 108 7.78 -0.76 -1.91
C VAL A 108 6.79 0.33 -2.36
N LEU A 109 5.69 -0.08 -2.98
CA LEU A 109 4.64 0.80 -3.51
C LEU A 109 3.40 0.73 -2.61
N PHE A 110 2.85 1.87 -2.22
CA PHE A 110 1.65 1.90 -1.36
C PHE A 110 0.85 3.20 -1.53
N ASP A 111 -0.35 3.22 -0.99
CA ASP A 111 -1.22 4.38 -1.03
C ASP A 111 -0.83 5.47 0.00
N ALA A 112 -1.53 6.61 -0.07
CA ALA A 112 -1.26 7.72 0.86
C ALA A 112 -1.62 7.39 2.33
N TRP A 113 -2.45 6.38 2.59
CA TRP A 113 -2.85 6.00 3.94
C TRP A 113 -1.65 5.44 4.72
N TYR A 114 -0.81 4.63 4.07
CA TYR A 114 0.40 4.07 4.69
C TYR A 114 1.55 5.08 4.83
N ALA A 115 1.53 6.22 4.12
CA ALA A 115 2.61 7.23 4.06
C ALA A 115 2.79 8.08 5.33
N SER A 116 2.77 7.46 6.50
CA SER A 116 3.16 8.09 7.76
C SER A 116 4.69 8.16 7.89
N VAL A 117 5.22 9.24 8.48
CA VAL A 117 6.67 9.42 8.69
C VAL A 117 7.30 8.23 9.42
N ARG A 118 6.60 7.66 10.41
CA ARG A 118 7.08 6.49 11.15
C ARG A 118 7.23 5.26 10.25
N PHE A 119 6.28 5.03 9.34
CA PHE A 119 6.34 3.94 8.37
C PHE A 119 7.47 4.18 7.35
N LEU A 120 7.54 5.38 6.76
CA LEU A 120 8.60 5.74 5.82
C LEU A 120 10.00 5.61 6.42
N LYS A 121 10.20 6.09 7.66
CA LYS A 121 11.45 5.90 8.40
C LYS A 121 11.79 4.43 8.61
N SER A 122 10.79 3.59 8.87
CA SER A 122 11.01 2.16 9.06
C SER A 122 11.49 1.49 7.77
N LEU A 123 10.89 1.82 6.61
CA LEU A 123 11.36 1.33 5.31
C LEU A 123 12.77 1.83 4.99
N HIS A 124 13.02 3.12 5.22
CA HIS A 124 14.33 3.72 4.97
C HIS A 124 15.43 3.08 5.82
N LYS A 125 15.18 2.83 7.11
CA LYS A 125 16.11 2.12 8.00
C LYS A 125 16.37 0.66 7.58
N MET A 126 15.43 0.04 6.87
CA MET A 126 15.61 -1.29 6.29
C MET A 126 16.37 -1.26 4.94
N GLY A 127 16.84 -0.08 4.50
CA GLY A 127 17.48 0.09 3.19
C GLY A 127 16.50 0.00 2.01
N LEU A 128 15.19 0.10 2.26
CA LEU A 128 14.18 -0.05 1.22
C LEU A 128 13.81 1.30 0.60
N SER A 129 13.78 1.33 -0.72
CA SER A 129 13.15 2.41 -1.47
C SER A 129 11.63 2.30 -1.41
N PHE A 130 10.95 3.44 -1.43
CA PHE A 130 9.50 3.50 -1.49
C PHE A 130 9.00 4.47 -2.54
N VAL A 131 7.81 4.21 -3.06
CA VAL A 131 7.06 5.20 -3.85
C VAL A 131 5.60 5.16 -3.41
N SER A 132 5.07 6.30 -3.02
CA SER A 132 3.70 6.39 -2.50
C SER A 132 3.00 7.64 -3.02
N ARG A 133 1.68 7.63 -3.01
CA ARG A 133 0.95 8.92 -2.98
C ARG A 133 1.23 9.64 -1.67
N LEU A 134 1.17 10.96 -1.70
CA LEU A 134 1.21 11.83 -0.54
C LEU A 134 -0.16 12.47 -0.35
N ALA A 135 -0.68 12.44 0.88
CA ALA A 135 -1.94 13.10 1.20
C ALA A 135 -1.81 14.62 0.95
N SER A 136 -2.83 15.21 0.33
CA SER A 136 -2.85 16.62 -0.08
C SER A 136 -2.65 17.60 1.09
N SER A 137 -3.04 17.21 2.30
CA SER A 137 -2.88 17.99 3.54
C SER A 137 -1.48 17.93 4.15
N ARG A 138 -0.56 17.11 3.62
CA ARG A 138 0.81 16.99 4.16
C ARG A 138 1.63 18.23 3.85
N TYR A 139 2.41 18.66 4.84
CA TYR A 139 3.38 19.74 4.69
C TYR A 139 4.75 19.20 4.29
N LEU A 140 5.44 19.98 3.47
CA LEU A 140 6.80 19.78 2.98
C LEU A 140 7.56 21.10 3.13
N LEU A 141 8.89 21.05 3.16
CA LEU A 141 9.74 22.23 2.95
C LEU A 141 10.32 22.16 1.55
N VAL A 142 10.06 23.16 0.72
CA VAL A 142 10.65 23.30 -0.61
C VAL A 142 11.48 24.58 -0.60
N ASN A 143 12.79 24.47 -0.80
CA ASN A 143 13.73 25.59 -0.67
C ASN A 143 13.58 26.33 0.68
N GLY A 144 13.43 25.58 1.78
CA GLY A 144 13.20 26.14 3.12
C GLY A 144 11.76 26.64 3.39
N ILE A 145 10.93 26.78 2.36
CA ILE A 145 9.56 27.31 2.49
C ILE A 145 8.58 26.18 2.77
N ARG A 146 7.78 26.34 3.84
CA ARG A 146 6.71 25.40 4.19
C ARG A 146 5.54 25.49 3.22
N ILE A 147 5.22 24.39 2.56
CA ILE A 147 4.15 24.29 1.57
C ILE A 147 3.30 23.03 1.78
N LYS A 148 1.99 23.09 1.54
CA LYS A 148 1.15 21.87 1.49
C LYS A 148 1.33 21.17 0.16
N ALA A 149 1.26 19.83 0.15
CA ALA A 149 1.26 19.04 -1.06
C ALA A 149 0.17 19.47 -2.06
N ALA A 150 -1.00 19.88 -1.57
CA ALA A 150 -2.08 20.46 -2.39
C ALA A 150 -1.66 21.72 -3.15
N ASP A 151 -0.81 22.57 -2.57
CA ASP A 151 -0.43 23.85 -3.16
C ASP A 151 0.62 23.67 -4.27
N LEU A 152 1.45 22.62 -4.19
CA LEU A 152 2.30 22.22 -5.31
C LEU A 152 1.49 21.88 -6.56
N LEU A 153 0.32 21.26 -6.41
CA LEU A 153 -0.56 20.98 -7.55
C LEU A 153 -1.07 22.25 -8.26
N LYS A 154 -1.10 23.39 -7.57
CA LYS A 154 -1.58 24.68 -8.12
C LYS A 154 -0.51 25.39 -8.96
N GLN A 155 0.77 25.02 -8.87
CA GLN A 155 1.89 25.64 -9.59
C GLN A 155 1.90 25.26 -11.10
N LYS A 156 0.93 25.79 -11.85
CA LYS A 156 0.70 25.44 -13.27
C LYS A 156 1.93 25.63 -14.17
N HIS A 157 2.74 26.66 -13.93
CA HIS A 157 3.91 27.00 -14.73
C HIS A 157 5.03 25.94 -14.71
N ARG A 158 5.08 25.07 -13.69
CA ARG A 158 6.13 24.04 -13.58
C ARG A 158 5.86 22.80 -14.43
N TYR A 159 4.62 22.60 -14.85
CA TYR A 159 4.20 21.38 -15.52
C TYR A 159 4.71 21.29 -16.95
N ARG A 160 5.31 20.15 -17.30
CA ARG A 160 5.63 19.77 -18.68
C ARG A 160 4.85 18.54 -19.08
N TYR A 161 4.47 18.42 -20.35
CA TYR A 161 3.77 17.23 -20.86
C TYR A 161 4.77 16.12 -21.20
N TYR A 162 4.50 14.91 -20.73
CA TYR A 162 5.30 13.71 -21.01
C TYR A 162 4.45 12.71 -21.79
N LYS A 163 4.83 12.45 -23.06
CA LYS A 163 4.10 11.55 -23.97
C LYS A 163 4.02 10.12 -23.42
N SER A 164 5.12 9.61 -22.85
CA SER A 164 5.19 8.28 -22.20
C SER A 164 4.21 8.13 -21.04
N LEU A 165 3.99 9.21 -20.29
CA LEU A 165 3.04 9.24 -19.18
C LEU A 165 1.61 9.57 -19.64
N LYS A 166 1.42 10.11 -20.85
CA LYS A 166 0.15 10.74 -21.28
C LYS A 166 -0.37 11.74 -20.24
N ALA A 167 0.54 12.51 -19.63
CA ALA A 167 0.24 13.36 -18.49
C ALA A 167 1.16 14.58 -18.43
N LYS A 168 0.71 15.63 -17.75
CA LYS A 168 1.55 16.75 -17.34
C LYS A 168 2.17 16.43 -15.98
N ALA A 169 3.47 16.64 -15.81
CA ALA A 169 4.14 16.40 -14.54
C ALA A 169 5.29 17.37 -14.28
N PHE A 170 5.71 17.45 -13.02
CA PHE A 170 6.99 18.04 -12.61
C PHE A 170 7.46 17.39 -11.31
N ALA A 171 8.76 17.45 -11.05
CA ALA A 171 9.36 16.99 -9.81
C ALA A 171 10.03 18.15 -9.06
N VAL A 172 10.13 17.99 -7.74
CA VAL A 172 10.82 18.93 -6.85
C VAL A 172 11.49 18.15 -5.71
N SER A 173 12.73 18.49 -5.37
CA SER A 173 13.35 18.03 -4.12
C SER A 173 12.73 18.80 -2.95
N ALA A 174 12.37 18.08 -1.90
CA ALA A 174 11.73 18.63 -0.72
C ALA A 174 12.21 17.93 0.53
N ILE A 175 12.08 18.59 1.68
CA ILE A 175 12.27 17.97 2.99
C ILE A 175 10.89 17.59 3.53
N LEU A 176 10.69 16.31 3.82
CA LEU A 176 9.56 15.84 4.60
C LEU A 176 9.91 16.00 6.10
N PRO A 177 9.15 16.81 6.87
CA PRO A 177 9.45 17.02 8.29
C PRO A 177 9.58 15.72 9.06
N HIS A 178 10.60 15.64 9.90
CA HIS A 178 10.97 14.45 10.68
C HIS A 178 11.27 13.20 9.85
N PHE A 179 11.51 13.30 8.54
CA PHE A 179 12.04 12.21 7.71
C PHE A 179 13.38 12.60 7.09
N GLY A 180 13.41 13.67 6.30
CA GLY A 180 14.58 14.09 5.53
C GLY A 180 14.23 14.40 4.07
N GLU A 181 15.25 14.39 3.20
CA GLU A 181 15.11 14.68 1.78
C GLU A 181 14.29 13.61 1.05
N VAL A 182 13.37 14.07 0.21
CA VAL A 182 12.51 13.27 -0.66
C VAL A 182 12.33 13.95 -2.01
N THR A 183 12.08 13.15 -3.04
CA THR A 183 11.56 13.66 -4.31
C THR A 183 10.04 13.63 -4.29
N VAL A 184 9.45 14.76 -4.66
CA VAL A 184 8.01 14.92 -4.79
C VAL A 184 7.66 15.14 -6.26
N VAL A 185 6.83 14.26 -6.81
CA VAL A 185 6.37 14.34 -8.20
C VAL A 185 4.89 14.71 -8.23
N CYS A 186 4.58 15.84 -8.85
CA CYS A 186 3.21 16.26 -9.10
C CYS A 186 2.80 15.83 -10.50
N VAL A 187 1.69 15.09 -10.61
CA VAL A 187 1.18 14.56 -11.88
C VAL A 187 -0.26 15.00 -12.09
N LYS A 188 -0.57 15.49 -13.29
CA LYS A 188 -1.91 15.84 -13.76
C LYS A 188 -2.25 15.04 -15.02
N TYR A 189 -3.22 14.14 -14.85
CA TYR A 189 -3.98 13.51 -15.93
C TYR A 189 -5.18 14.38 -16.31
N ARG A 190 -5.90 14.01 -17.37
CA ARG A 190 -7.06 14.76 -17.88
C ARG A 190 -8.08 15.10 -16.77
N ASN A 191 -8.43 14.14 -15.92
CA ASN A 191 -9.47 14.29 -14.89
C ASN A 191 -8.98 13.99 -13.46
N LYS A 192 -7.68 13.76 -13.26
CA LYS A 192 -7.13 13.35 -11.96
C LYS A 192 -5.76 13.97 -11.75
N SER A 193 -5.47 14.34 -10.50
CA SER A 193 -4.14 14.77 -10.09
C SER A 193 -3.66 13.94 -8.92
N ALA A 194 -2.34 13.83 -8.78
CA ALA A 194 -1.71 13.12 -7.68
C ALA A 194 -0.39 13.80 -7.31
N VAL A 195 -0.07 13.75 -6.02
CA VAL A 195 1.27 14.03 -5.51
C VAL A 195 1.87 12.69 -5.11
N ILE A 196 3.04 12.38 -5.65
CA ILE A 196 3.82 11.19 -5.36
C ILE A 196 5.04 11.61 -4.54
N ILE A 197 5.42 10.79 -3.57
CA ILE A 197 6.60 10.96 -2.71
C ILE A 197 7.46 9.71 -2.76
N THR A 198 8.79 9.89 -2.79
CA THR A 198 9.77 8.80 -2.85
C THR A 198 11.09 9.23 -2.22
N ASN A 199 11.88 8.25 -1.75
CA ASN A 199 13.29 8.43 -1.41
C ASN A 199 14.26 8.03 -2.54
N LEU A 200 13.76 7.80 -3.76
CA LEU A 200 14.56 7.59 -4.97
C LEU A 200 15.01 8.94 -5.56
N ASN A 201 15.82 9.69 -4.81
CA ASN A 201 16.09 11.10 -5.11
C ASN A 201 16.89 11.35 -6.39
N THR A 202 17.57 10.33 -6.90
CA THR A 202 18.40 10.40 -8.12
C THR A 202 17.66 9.95 -9.38
N TYR A 203 16.43 9.44 -9.27
CA TYR A 203 15.68 8.90 -10.39
C TYR A 203 14.83 9.98 -11.07
N ASP A 204 14.67 9.86 -12.39
CA ASP A 204 13.85 10.80 -13.14
C ASP A 204 12.36 10.62 -12.82
N LEU A 205 11.60 11.68 -13.05
CA LEU A 205 10.16 11.70 -12.74
C LEU A 205 9.35 10.70 -13.59
N VAL A 206 9.76 10.43 -14.83
CA VAL A 206 9.03 9.49 -15.70
C VAL A 206 9.19 8.08 -15.16
N TYR A 207 10.39 7.72 -14.71
CA TYR A 207 10.65 6.46 -14.01
C TYR A 207 9.83 6.35 -12.72
N ILE A 208 9.88 7.36 -11.83
CA ILE A 208 9.14 7.34 -10.56
C ILE A 208 7.63 7.14 -10.78
N VAL A 209 7.05 7.85 -11.75
CA VAL A 209 5.61 7.73 -12.07
C VAL A 209 5.30 6.36 -12.67
N SER A 210 6.15 5.86 -13.56
CA SER A 210 5.97 4.55 -14.19
C SER A 210 6.10 3.41 -13.18
N LEU A 211 7.02 3.53 -12.23
CA LEU A 211 7.18 2.59 -11.11
C LEU A 211 5.91 2.59 -10.24
N TYR A 212 5.40 3.76 -9.85
CA TYR A 212 4.18 3.86 -9.04
C TYR A 212 2.93 3.31 -9.75
N ARG A 213 2.86 3.40 -11.09
CA ARG A 213 1.75 2.86 -11.88
C ARG A 213 1.59 1.35 -11.72
N GLN A 214 2.68 0.61 -11.45
CA GLN A 214 2.62 -0.83 -11.23
C GLN A 214 1.72 -1.20 -10.03
N ARG A 215 1.51 -0.27 -9.08
CA ARG A 215 0.59 -0.46 -7.94
C ARG A 215 -0.83 -0.86 -8.38
N TRP A 216 -1.29 -0.43 -9.56
CA TRP A 216 -2.61 -0.78 -10.08
C TRP A 216 -2.85 -2.30 -10.17
N ALA A 217 -1.79 -3.10 -10.29
CA ALA A 217 -1.89 -4.56 -10.33
C ALA A 217 -2.63 -5.15 -9.12
N ILE A 218 -2.47 -4.58 -7.92
CA ILE A 218 -3.16 -5.09 -6.73
C ILE A 218 -4.67 -4.77 -6.74
N GLU A 219 -5.07 -3.66 -7.37
CA GLU A 219 -6.48 -3.32 -7.53
C GLU A 219 -7.18 -4.27 -8.52
N VAL A 220 -6.47 -4.67 -9.57
CA VAL A 220 -6.92 -5.72 -10.50
C VAL A 220 -7.05 -7.06 -9.76
N TYR A 221 -6.02 -7.44 -9.00
CA TYR A 221 -6.06 -8.65 -8.17
C TYR A 221 -7.24 -8.65 -7.20
N PHE A 222 -7.47 -7.58 -6.43
CA PHE A 222 -8.60 -7.54 -5.51
C PHE A 222 -9.95 -7.64 -6.21
N ARG A 223 -10.09 -7.08 -7.41
CA ARG A 223 -11.31 -7.22 -8.20
C ARG A 223 -11.53 -8.67 -8.62
N GLU A 224 -10.51 -9.30 -9.20
CA GLU A 224 -10.56 -10.71 -9.64
C GLU A 224 -10.79 -11.65 -8.46
N ALA A 225 -10.04 -11.49 -7.38
CA ALA A 225 -10.18 -12.30 -6.17
C ALA A 225 -11.59 -12.21 -5.57
N LYS A 226 -12.22 -11.04 -5.59
CA LYS A 226 -13.61 -10.87 -5.10
C LYS A 226 -14.65 -11.44 -6.06
N GLN A 227 -14.52 -11.13 -7.36
CA GLN A 227 -15.55 -11.46 -8.35
C GLN A 227 -15.51 -12.92 -8.80
N VAL A 228 -14.31 -13.47 -8.98
CA VAL A 228 -14.10 -14.81 -9.53
C VAL A 228 -13.91 -15.83 -8.41
N PHE A 229 -13.01 -15.53 -7.46
CA PHE A 229 -12.60 -16.49 -6.42
C PHE A 229 -13.32 -16.33 -5.08
N GLY A 230 -14.30 -15.43 -5.01
CA GLY A 230 -15.15 -15.26 -3.84
C GLY A 230 -14.41 -14.85 -2.57
N LEU A 231 -13.36 -14.02 -2.68
CA LEU A 231 -12.54 -13.56 -1.56
C LEU A 231 -13.38 -12.97 -0.41
N ASP A 232 -14.51 -12.35 -0.71
CA ASP A 232 -15.43 -11.77 0.27
C ASP A 232 -16.74 -12.56 0.47
N LYS A 233 -16.92 -13.70 -0.21
CA LYS A 233 -18.20 -14.46 -0.22
C LYS A 233 -18.32 -15.53 0.87
N PHE A 234 -17.22 -15.89 1.53
CA PHE A 234 -17.23 -16.88 2.60
C PHE A 234 -18.07 -16.48 3.82
N GLN A 235 -18.62 -17.46 4.53
CA GLN A 235 -19.46 -17.25 5.72
C GLN A 235 -18.89 -17.91 7.00
N ASN A 236 -17.67 -18.46 6.92
CA ASN A 236 -16.99 -19.14 8.02
C ASN A 236 -16.82 -18.22 9.23
N ARG A 237 -17.11 -18.71 10.44
CA ARG A 237 -17.05 -17.90 11.67
C ARG A 237 -15.71 -17.98 12.39
N SER A 238 -15.06 -19.14 12.38
CA SER A 238 -13.80 -19.36 13.10
C SER A 238 -12.61 -18.70 12.39
N ALA A 239 -11.63 -18.23 13.16
CA ALA A 239 -10.44 -17.59 12.59
C ALA A 239 -9.65 -18.54 11.67
N SER A 240 -9.50 -19.81 12.05
CA SER A 240 -8.78 -20.82 11.27
C SER A 240 -9.42 -21.07 9.91
N SER A 241 -10.74 -21.28 9.85
CA SER A 241 -11.43 -21.51 8.58
C SER A 241 -11.41 -20.27 7.68
N ILE A 242 -11.47 -19.06 8.26
CA ILE A 242 -11.29 -17.82 7.49
C ILE A 242 -9.88 -17.75 6.90
N GLN A 243 -8.85 -18.05 7.69
CA GLN A 243 -7.47 -18.07 7.18
C GLN A 243 -7.29 -19.08 6.04
N ALA A 244 -7.89 -20.27 6.16
CA ALA A 244 -7.85 -21.29 5.10
C ALA A 244 -8.51 -20.79 3.81
N HIS A 245 -9.70 -20.18 3.90
CA HIS A 245 -10.37 -19.60 2.73
C HIS A 245 -9.51 -18.54 2.05
N LEU A 246 -8.96 -17.60 2.82
CA LEU A 246 -8.09 -16.54 2.28
C LEU A 246 -6.84 -17.11 1.60
N ALA A 247 -6.25 -18.17 2.15
CA ALA A 247 -5.09 -18.83 1.56
C ALA A 247 -5.44 -19.48 0.21
N LEU A 248 -6.56 -20.22 0.16
CA LEU A 248 -7.00 -20.88 -1.07
C LEU A 248 -7.35 -19.86 -2.16
N THR A 249 -8.05 -18.78 -1.82
CA THR A 249 -8.35 -17.70 -2.77
C THR A 249 -7.08 -17.00 -3.28
N ALA A 250 -6.03 -16.90 -2.46
CA ALA A 250 -4.76 -16.31 -2.89
C ALA A 250 -3.95 -17.23 -3.83
N LEU A 251 -4.23 -18.52 -3.86
CA LEU A 251 -3.53 -19.52 -4.67
C LEU A 251 -4.27 -19.89 -5.97
N ALA A 252 -5.56 -19.58 -6.06
CA ALA A 252 -6.40 -19.81 -7.24
C ALA A 252 -6.03 -18.88 -8.41
#